data_AF-A0A822BBZ3-F1
#
_entry.id   AF-A0A822BBZ3-F1
#
_cell.length_a   1.000
_cell.length_b   1.000
_cell.length_c   1.000
_cell.angle_alpha   90.00
_cell.angle_beta   90.00
_cell.angle_gamma   90.00
#
_symmetry.space_group_name_H-M   'P 1'
#
loop_
_entity.id
_entity.type
_entity.pdbx_description
1 polymer ?
#
loop_
_entity_poly.entity_id
_entity_poly.type
_entity_poly.pdbx_seq_one_letter_code
_entity_poly.pdbx_strand_id
1 'polypeptide(L)'
;GVVESKDEPVGANRHKRIRENAEECYLNNANSQLTRYINKSSKRQRIYHVGDIVDLKVSDVNRTNTSSMILPCKIVDSKCQDGETFYNVATVNGIIKESFQSTVFLDLTASNFTTLRTLNTDSLSCVTFIQACQI
;
A
#
# COMPACT_ATOMS: atom_id res chain seq x y z
N GLY A 1 -29.31 -4.11 -69.77
CA GLY A 1 -28.92 -2.92 -68.98
C GLY A 1 -29.75 -2.94 -67.71
N VAL A 2 -29.26 -2.60 -66.53
CA VAL A 2 -28.09 -1.82 -66.12
C VAL A 2 -27.59 -2.46 -64.82
N VAL A 3 -26.28 -2.70 -64.69
CA VAL A 3 -25.68 -3.15 -63.43
C VAL A 3 -25.48 -1.90 -62.58
N GLU A 4 -26.29 -1.75 -61.55
CA GLU A 4 -26.20 -0.65 -60.59
C GLU A 4 -24.98 -0.88 -59.70
N SER A 5 -23.91 -0.13 -59.98
CA SER A 5 -22.69 -0.07 -59.18
C SER A 5 -23.03 0.57 -57.83
N LYS A 6 -23.08 -0.24 -56.76
CA LYS A 6 -23.14 0.27 -55.40
C LYS A 6 -21.74 0.79 -55.03
N ASP A 7 -21.53 2.08 -55.24
CA ASP A 7 -20.40 2.79 -54.66
C ASP A 7 -20.51 2.71 -53.13
N GLU A 8 -19.67 1.88 -52.50
CA GLU A 8 -19.45 1.96 -51.06
C GLU A 8 -18.77 3.30 -50.74
N PRO A 9 -19.22 4.03 -49.70
CA PRO A 9 -18.63 5.31 -49.34
C PRO A 9 -17.17 5.11 -48.89
N VAL A 10 -16.25 5.58 -49.73
CA VAL A 10 -14.78 5.53 -49.61
C VAL A 10 -14.24 6.08 -48.26
N GLY A 11 -15.07 6.75 -47.46
CA GLY A 11 -14.74 7.26 -46.13
C GLY A 11 -15.09 6.35 -44.94
N ALA A 12 -16.06 5.44 -45.07
CA ALA A 12 -16.57 4.69 -43.90
C ALA A 12 -15.51 3.76 -43.29
N ASN A 13 -14.67 3.15 -44.14
CA ASN A 13 -13.62 2.23 -43.74
C ASN A 13 -12.45 2.95 -43.03
N ARG A 14 -12.13 4.21 -43.41
CA ARG A 14 -11.13 5.02 -42.71
C ARG A 14 -11.59 5.40 -41.31
N HIS A 15 -12.84 5.83 -41.15
CA HIS A 15 -13.37 6.20 -39.84
C HIS A 15 -13.49 5.00 -38.90
N LYS A 16 -13.83 3.82 -39.44
CA LYS A 16 -13.82 2.56 -38.70
C LYS A 16 -12.41 2.22 -38.21
N ARG A 17 -11.41 2.27 -39.09
CA ARG A 17 -10.01 2.00 -38.74
C ARG A 17 -9.42 3.01 -37.74
N ILE A 18 -9.84 4.28 -37.81
CA ILE A 18 -9.46 5.30 -36.83
C ILE A 18 -10.04 4.98 -35.45
N ARG A 19 -11.30 4.52 -35.38
CA ARG A 19 -11.93 4.10 -34.12
C ARG A 19 -11.24 2.87 -33.52
N GLU A 20 -10.98 1.85 -34.33
CA GLU A 20 -10.29 0.63 -33.89
C GLU A 20 -8.89 0.95 -33.33
N ASN A 21 -8.11 1.80 -34.02
CA ASN A 21 -6.80 2.24 -33.54
C ASN A 21 -6.89 3.06 -32.24
N ALA A 22 -7.92 3.90 -32.09
CA ALA A 22 -8.13 4.69 -30.88
C ALA A 22 -8.51 3.80 -29.68
N GLU A 23 -9.36 2.80 -29.90
CA GLU A 23 -9.73 1.81 -28.90
C GLU A 23 -8.53 0.97 -28.46
N GLU A 24 -7.71 0.52 -29.40
CA GLU A 24 -6.48 -0.22 -29.10
C GLU A 24 -5.48 0.62 -28.31
N CYS A 25 -5.29 1.89 -28.70
CA CYS A 25 -4.45 2.83 -27.95
C CYS A 25 -4.99 3.08 -26.53
N TYR A 26 -6.30 3.20 -26.37
CA TYR A 26 -6.93 3.39 -25.06
C TYR A 26 -6.73 2.16 -24.16
N LEU A 27 -6.97 0.95 -24.70
CA LEU A 27 -6.78 -0.31 -23.98
C LEU A 27 -5.32 -0.52 -23.58
N ASN A 28 -4.38 -0.25 -24.48
CA ASN A 28 -2.95 -0.36 -24.19
C ASN A 28 -2.52 0.63 -23.10
N ASN A 29 -3.03 1.87 -23.13
CA ASN A 29 -2.76 2.85 -22.08
C ASN A 29 -3.35 2.41 -20.73
N ALA A 30 -4.62 1.99 -20.71
CA ALA A 30 -5.28 1.50 -19.50
C ALA A 30 -4.55 0.30 -18.88
N ASN A 31 -4.16 -0.67 -19.70
CA ASN A 31 -3.37 -1.83 -19.26
C ASN A 31 -2.00 -1.39 -18.73
N SER A 32 -1.31 -0.48 -19.42
CA SER A 32 -0.02 0.04 -18.95
C SER A 32 -0.13 0.75 -17.60
N GLN A 33 -1.23 1.46 -17.34
CA GLN A 33 -1.50 2.12 -16.06
C GLN A 33 -1.81 1.11 -14.97
N LEU A 34 -2.62 0.08 -15.26
CA LEU A 34 -2.90 -1.02 -14.34
C LEU A 34 -1.61 -1.78 -13.98
N THR A 35 -0.79 -2.13 -14.97
CA THR A 35 0.51 -2.77 -14.75
C THR A 35 1.45 -1.89 -13.96
N ARG A 36 1.48 -0.58 -14.19
CA ARG A 36 2.26 0.37 -13.37
C ARG A 36 1.76 0.42 -11.93
N TYR A 37 0.45 0.40 -11.70
CA TYR A 37 -0.14 0.40 -10.36
C TYR A 37 0.20 -0.89 -9.60
N ILE A 38 0.02 -2.05 -10.24
CA ILE A 38 0.38 -3.37 -9.69
C ILE A 38 1.89 -3.47 -9.43
N ASN A 39 2.72 -2.98 -10.36
CA ASN A 39 4.17 -3.00 -10.19
C ASN A 39 4.65 -1.98 -9.15
N LYS A 40 3.90 -0.90 -8.90
CA LYS A 40 4.22 0.09 -7.86
C LYS A 40 3.82 -0.42 -6.48
N SER A 41 2.74 -1.19 -6.35
CA SER A 41 2.36 -1.84 -5.09
C SER A 41 3.26 -3.03 -4.75
N SER A 42 3.77 -3.76 -5.76
CA SER A 42 4.72 -4.88 -5.57
C SER A 42 6.19 -4.44 -5.46
N LYS A 43 6.55 -3.23 -5.89
CA LYS A 43 7.90 -2.68 -5.69
C LYS A 43 8.06 -2.19 -4.26
N ARG A 44 8.61 -3.10 -3.45
CA ARG A 44 9.22 -2.97 -2.11
C ARG A 44 8.27 -3.31 -0.98
N GLN A 45 7.94 -4.60 -0.87
CA GLN A 45 7.89 -5.21 0.47
C GLN A 45 9.28 -4.99 1.09
N ARG A 46 9.41 -3.89 1.83
CA ARG A 46 10.64 -3.58 2.55
C ARG A 46 10.75 -4.61 3.68
N ILE A 47 11.92 -5.20 3.79
CA ILE A 47 12.25 -6.03 4.96
C ILE A 47 12.67 -5.04 6.05
N TYR A 48 12.00 -5.13 7.19
CA TYR A 48 12.34 -4.33 8.36
C TYR A 48 13.15 -5.19 9.34
N HIS A 49 14.03 -4.55 10.10
CA HIS A 49 14.82 -5.19 11.13
C HIS A 49 14.35 -4.80 12.52
N VAL A 50 14.61 -5.65 13.51
CA VAL A 50 14.36 -5.31 14.92
C VAL A 50 15.10 -4.03 15.27
N GLY A 51 14.38 -3.07 15.83
CA GLY A 51 14.86 -1.72 16.14
C GLY A 51 14.51 -0.66 15.09
N ASP A 52 14.05 -1.04 13.89
CA ASP A 52 13.57 -0.09 12.89
C ASP A 52 12.35 0.67 13.41
N ILE A 53 12.25 1.94 13.02
CA ILE A 53 11.10 2.80 13.32
C ILE A 53 10.21 2.87 12.09
N VAL A 54 8.93 2.58 12.30
CA VAL A 54 7.89 2.55 11.29
C VAL A 54 6.66 3.28 11.80
N ASP A 55 5.81 3.75 10.90
CA ASP A 55 4.49 4.27 11.22
C ASP A 55 3.42 3.23 10.85
N LEU A 56 2.48 3.00 11.77
CA LEU A 56 1.26 2.26 11.47
C LEU A 56 0.16 3.24 11.08
N LYS A 57 -0.49 3.01 9.93
CA LYS A 57 -1.65 3.80 9.52
C LYS A 57 -2.87 3.43 10.37
N VAL A 58 -3.46 4.42 11.02
CA VAL A 58 -4.71 4.24 11.76
C VAL A 58 -5.89 4.36 10.79
N SER A 59 -6.66 3.28 10.64
CA SER A 59 -7.88 3.28 9.80
C SER A 59 -8.91 4.27 10.34
N ASP A 60 -9.66 4.92 9.44
CA ASP A 60 -10.66 5.93 9.81
C ASP A 60 -11.74 5.41 10.77
N VAL A 61 -12.08 4.13 10.68
CA VAL A 61 -13.05 3.47 11.57
C VAL A 61 -12.57 3.40 13.02
N ASN A 62 -11.25 3.37 13.23
CA ASN A 62 -10.64 3.27 14.55
C ASN A 62 -10.30 4.65 15.15
N ARG A 63 -10.64 5.76 14.46
CA ARG A 63 -10.30 7.13 14.87
C ARG A 63 -11.32 7.80 15.79
N THR A 64 -12.27 7.05 16.35
CA THR A 64 -13.39 7.60 17.14
C THR A 64 -12.93 8.56 18.25
N ASN A 65 -11.68 8.44 18.74
CA ASN A 65 -11.05 9.39 19.68
C ASN A 65 -9.58 9.75 19.32
N THR A 66 -9.14 9.59 18.07
CA THR A 66 -7.73 9.77 17.69
C THR A 66 -7.56 10.84 16.63
N SER A 67 -6.84 11.92 16.96
CA SER A 67 -6.52 13.00 16.00
C SER A 67 -5.49 12.54 14.95
N SER A 68 -4.50 11.76 15.37
CA SER A 68 -3.37 11.29 14.55
C SER A 68 -3.76 10.18 13.58
N MET A 69 -3.38 10.35 12.31
CA MET A 69 -3.61 9.37 11.23
C MET A 69 -2.54 8.27 11.20
N ILE A 70 -1.47 8.45 11.97
CA ILE A 70 -0.27 7.62 12.00
C ILE A 70 0.13 7.35 13.46
N LEU A 71 0.62 6.14 13.70
CA LEU A 71 1.10 5.69 15.01
C LEU A 71 2.57 5.26 14.89
N PRO A 72 3.51 6.06 15.41
CA PRO A 72 4.94 5.73 15.42
C PRO A 72 5.23 4.52 16.30
N CYS A 73 5.91 3.53 15.72
CA CYS A 73 6.23 2.26 16.34
C CYS A 73 7.69 1.84 16.09
N LYS A 74 8.22 0.99 16.96
CA LYS A 74 9.51 0.31 16.81
C LYS A 74 9.27 -1.17 16.56
N ILE A 75 9.94 -1.76 15.58
CA ILE A 75 9.93 -3.22 15.39
C ILE A 75 10.65 -3.89 16.55
N VAL A 76 10.00 -4.84 17.21
CA VAL A 76 10.58 -5.56 18.37
C VAL A 76 10.83 -7.03 18.08
N ASP A 77 10.09 -7.61 17.15
CA ASP A 77 10.25 -9.01 16.74
C ASP A 77 9.73 -9.21 15.32
N SER A 78 10.19 -10.26 14.64
CA SER A 78 9.75 -10.64 13.30
C SER A 78 9.65 -12.16 13.19
N LYS A 79 8.54 -12.65 12.63
CA LYS A 79 8.28 -14.08 12.44
C LYS A 79 7.93 -14.34 10.99
N CYS A 80 8.49 -15.42 10.44
CA CYS A 80 8.13 -15.90 9.11
C CYS A 80 7.11 -17.03 9.26
N GLN A 81 5.94 -16.89 8.65
CA GLN A 81 4.87 -17.88 8.65
C GLN A 81 4.34 -18.02 7.23
N ASP A 82 4.29 -19.25 6.70
CA ASP A 82 3.76 -19.57 5.37
C ASP A 82 4.38 -18.76 4.21
N GLY A 83 5.66 -18.36 4.34
CA GLY A 83 6.38 -17.55 3.36
C GLY A 83 6.13 -16.04 3.49
N GLU A 84 5.34 -15.61 4.47
CA GLU A 84 5.08 -14.21 4.78
C GLU A 84 5.80 -13.78 6.06
N THR A 85 6.33 -12.55 6.08
CA THR A 85 6.97 -11.98 7.27
C THR A 85 6.00 -11.08 8.02
N PHE A 86 5.76 -11.41 9.28
CA PHE A 86 4.96 -10.64 10.23
C PHE A 86 5.87 -10.01 11.28
N TYR A 87 5.55 -8.78 11.66
CA TYR A 87 6.33 -7.97 12.57
C TYR A 87 5.51 -7.62 13.80
N ASN A 88 6.10 -7.80 14.98
CA ASN A 88 5.57 -7.27 16.23
C ASN A 88 6.20 -5.91 16.47
N VAL A 89 5.39 -4.98 16.97
CA VAL A 89 5.82 -3.60 17.13
C VAL A 89 5.49 -3.07 18.52
N ALA A 90 6.32 -2.16 19.01
CA ALA A 90 6.11 -1.45 20.26
C ALA A 90 5.92 0.04 20.01
N THR A 91 5.03 0.62 20.80
CA THR A 91 4.89 2.06 20.95
C THR A 91 5.50 2.48 22.29
N VAL A 92 5.56 3.78 22.55
CA VAL A 92 5.95 4.30 23.87
C VAL A 92 5.07 3.78 25.02
N ASN A 93 3.86 3.29 24.73
CA ASN A 93 2.87 2.86 25.72
C ASN A 93 2.82 1.34 25.93
N GLY A 94 3.43 0.56 25.03
CA GLY A 94 3.32 -0.89 25.11
C GLY A 94 3.65 -1.61 23.81
N ILE A 95 3.79 -2.93 23.92
CA ILE A 95 3.93 -3.83 22.78
C ILE A 95 2.53 -4.11 22.22
N ILE A 96 2.33 -3.86 20.94
CA ILE A 96 1.06 -4.16 20.27
C ILE A 96 0.94 -5.68 20.13
N LYS A 97 -0.19 -6.23 20.59
CA LYS A 97 -0.44 -7.69 20.58
C LYS A 97 -0.52 -8.27 19.18
N GLU A 98 -1.03 -7.47 18.25
CA GLU A 98 -1.20 -7.82 16.85
C GLU A 98 0.14 -7.79 16.09
N SER A 99 0.31 -8.73 15.16
CA SER A 99 1.43 -8.73 14.22
C SER A 99 1.00 -8.17 12.88
N PHE A 100 1.93 -7.50 12.20
CA PHE A 100 1.63 -6.73 10.99
C PHE A 100 2.55 -7.14 9.83
N GLN A 101 2.04 -7.08 8.60
CA GLN A 101 2.86 -7.27 7.40
C GLN A 101 3.59 -5.97 7.03
N SER A 102 4.66 -6.08 6.23
CA SER A 102 5.42 -4.90 5.78
C SER A 102 4.60 -3.88 4.99
N THR A 103 3.50 -4.30 4.38
CA THR A 103 2.60 -3.49 3.54
C THR A 103 1.79 -2.45 4.31
N VAL A 104 1.60 -2.62 5.62
CA VAL A 104 0.84 -1.67 6.45
C VAL A 104 1.72 -0.58 7.04
N PHE A 105 3.03 -0.70 6.93
CA PHE A 105 3.98 0.24 7.48
C PHE A 105 4.29 1.38 6.51
N LEU A 106 4.30 2.59 7.04
CA LEU A 106 4.95 3.73 6.42
C LEU A 106 6.39 3.80 6.95
N ASP A 107 7.32 3.95 6.03
CA ASP A 107 8.74 3.91 6.33
C ASP A 107 9.22 5.23 6.91
N LEU A 108 9.62 5.20 8.18
CA LEU A 108 10.19 6.32 8.92
C LEU A 108 11.64 6.07 9.33
N THR A 109 12.34 5.15 8.67
CA THR A 109 13.70 4.79 9.08
C THR A 109 14.68 5.97 9.08
N ALA A 110 14.42 6.99 8.24
CA ALA A 110 15.17 8.25 8.19
C ALA A 110 14.76 9.30 9.24
N SER A 111 13.65 9.09 9.94
CA SER A 111 13.10 10.03 10.91
C SER A 111 13.70 9.85 12.31
N ASN A 112 13.88 10.95 13.04
CA ASN A 112 14.54 10.93 14.34
C ASN A 112 13.52 10.86 15.49
N PHE A 113 13.13 9.63 15.87
CA PHE A 113 12.28 9.39 17.05
C PHE A 113 13.12 8.88 18.23
N THR A 114 13.80 9.79 18.92
CA THR A 114 14.71 9.45 20.03
C THR A 114 14.04 8.57 21.09
N THR A 115 12.80 8.91 21.47
CA THR A 115 12.03 8.17 22.49
C THR A 115 11.78 6.71 22.12
N LEU A 116 11.48 6.43 20.85
CA LEU A 116 11.30 5.06 20.37
C LEU A 116 12.63 4.32 20.26
N ARG A 117 13.71 4.99 19.83
CA ARG A 117 15.04 4.36 19.73
C ARG A 117 15.52 3.86 21.09
N THR A 118 15.38 4.68 22.14
CA THR A 118 15.80 4.36 23.52
C THR A 118 14.77 3.56 24.32
N LEU A 119 13.63 3.20 23.71
CA LEU A 119 12.57 2.46 24.38
C LEU A 119 13.08 1.10 24.85
N ASN A 120 13.01 0.86 26.16
CA ASN A 120 13.25 -0.45 26.75
C ASN A 120 11.97 -1.29 26.63
N THR A 121 12.05 -2.37 25.85
CA THR A 121 10.92 -3.23 25.53
C THR A 121 10.61 -4.25 26.64
N ASP A 122 11.56 -4.53 27.53
CA ASP A 122 11.45 -5.59 28.54
C ASP A 122 10.44 -5.25 29.64
N SER A 123 10.20 -3.95 29.87
CA SER A 123 9.28 -3.43 30.89
C SER A 123 7.88 -3.11 30.35
N LEU A 124 7.63 -3.30 29.05
CA LEU A 124 6.38 -2.88 28.42
C LEU A 124 5.31 -3.97 28.51
N SER A 125 4.11 -3.56 28.92
CA SER A 125 2.93 -4.42 28.87
C SER A 125 2.39 -4.55 27.44
N CYS A 126 1.72 -5.66 27.16
CA CYS A 126 1.03 -5.86 25.89
C CYS A 126 -0.29 -5.06 25.84
N VAL A 127 -0.45 -4.21 24.83
CA VAL A 127 -1.63 -3.38 24.56
C VAL A 127 -2.30 -3.79 23.25
N THR A 128 -3.59 -3.51 23.10
CA THR A 128 -4.27 -3.68 21.79
C THR A 128 -3.94 -2.51 20.87
N PHE A 129 -4.07 -2.72 19.56
CA PHE A 129 -3.89 -1.64 18.58
C PHE A 129 -4.78 -0.41 18.88
N ILE A 130 -6.04 -0.64 19.27
CA ILE A 130 -6.98 0.44 19.61
C ILE A 130 -6.49 1.24 20.81
N GLN A 131 -6.01 0.56 21.87
CA GLN A 131 -5.47 1.24 23.05
C GLN A 131 -4.22 2.05 22.71
N ALA A 132 -3.35 1.52 21.84
CA ALA A 132 -2.16 2.23 21.38
C ALA A 132 -2.51 3.49 20.56
N CYS A 133 -3.67 3.53 19.91
CA CYS A 133 -4.15 4.67 19.12
C CYS A 133 -4.92 5.73 19.93
N GLN A 134 -5.36 5.47 21.16
CA GLN A 134 -6.28 6.36 21.89
C GLN A 134 -5.59 7.51 22.65
N ILE A 135 -4.33 7.82 22.34
CA ILE A 135 -3.48 8.73 23.12
C ILE A 135 -3.08 9.94 22.28
#